data_AF-A0A5P3XD74-F1
#
_entry.id   AF-A0A5P3XD74-F1
#
_cell.length_a   1.000
_cell.length_b   1.000
_cell.length_c   1.000
_cell.angle_alpha   90.00
_cell.angle_beta   90.00
_cell.angle_gamma   90.00
#
_symmetry.space_group_name_H-M   'P 1'
#
loop_
_entity.id
_entity.type
_entity.pdbx_description
1 polymer ?
#
loop_
_entity_poly.entity_id
_entity_poly.type
_entity_poly.pdbx_seq_one_letter_code
_entity_poly.pdbx_strand_id
1 'polypeptide(L)'
;MLNTLAKNQYVKISNCNKNEDVEYGVVVNKNEDNYDIMSIGFENKNGNFLEYPPNVDKLVQSYSISDADFEEVKKNEIRRKMNIWLESHCK
;
A
#
# COMPACT_ATOMS: atom_id res chain seq x y z
N MET A 1 -8.27 16.89 11.55
CA MET A 1 -7.22 16.96 10.51
C MET A 1 -7.21 15.62 9.81
N LEU A 2 -7.58 15.53 8.53
CA LEU A 2 -7.24 14.35 7.74
C LEU A 2 -5.72 14.34 7.66
N ASN A 3 -5.08 13.36 8.29
CA ASN A 3 -3.63 13.17 8.18
C ASN A 3 -3.33 12.78 6.74
N THR A 4 -2.97 13.76 5.91
CA THR A 4 -2.55 13.48 4.54
C THR A 4 -1.26 12.66 4.56
N LEU A 5 -1.22 11.58 3.80
CA LEU A 5 -0.05 10.72 3.68
C LEU A 5 1.12 11.47 3.01
N ALA A 6 2.34 11.08 3.37
CA ALA A 6 3.58 11.57 2.80
C ALA A 6 4.17 10.57 1.80
N LYS A 7 5.04 11.05 0.91
CA LYS A 7 5.82 10.20 0.01
C LYS A 7 6.72 9.25 0.83
N ASN A 8 6.89 8.03 0.33
CA ASN A 8 7.60 6.91 0.97
C ASN A 8 6.97 6.41 2.27
N GLN A 9 5.73 6.81 2.57
CA GLN A 9 5.00 6.30 3.73
C GLN A 9 4.41 4.92 3.40
N TYR A 10 4.58 3.98 4.33
CA TYR A 10 3.88 2.70 4.26
C TYR A 10 2.44 2.83 4.70
N VAL A 11 1.56 2.36 3.85
CA VAL A 11 0.12 2.56 3.98
C VAL A 11 -0.60 1.23 3.89
N LYS A 12 -1.57 1.08 4.78
CA LYS A 12 -2.63 0.09 4.72
C LYS A 12 -3.81 0.74 4.01
N ILE A 13 -4.30 0.08 2.98
CA ILE A 13 -5.46 0.49 2.19
C ILE A 13 -6.59 -0.46 2.55
N SER A 14 -7.70 0.09 3.02
CA SER A 14 -8.89 -0.68 3.36
C SER A 14 -10.14 0.00 2.82
N ASN A 15 -11.27 -0.71 2.82
CA ASN A 15 -12.55 -0.16 2.37
C ASN A 15 -12.45 0.41 0.93
N CYS A 16 -11.67 -0.28 0.09
CA CYS A 16 -11.43 0.18 -1.28
C CYS A 16 -12.56 -0.31 -2.19
N ASN A 17 -13.20 0.60 -2.93
CA ASN A 17 -14.24 0.21 -3.89
C ASN A 17 -13.76 -0.73 -5.00
N LYS A 18 -12.43 -0.84 -5.21
CA LYS A 18 -11.82 -1.67 -6.25
C LYS A 18 -11.48 -3.09 -5.75
N ASN A 19 -11.38 -3.31 -4.44
CA ASN A 19 -10.99 -4.61 -3.86
C ASN A 19 -11.50 -4.74 -2.41
N GLU A 20 -12.08 -5.90 -2.07
CA GLU A 20 -12.54 -6.21 -0.70
C GLU A 20 -11.38 -6.52 0.25
N ASP A 21 -10.21 -6.90 -0.29
CA ASP A 21 -9.05 -7.23 0.51
C ASP A 21 -8.35 -5.98 1.07
N VAL A 22 -7.75 -6.12 2.25
CA VAL A 22 -6.85 -5.11 2.81
C VAL A 22 -5.53 -5.16 2.07
N GLU A 23 -5.15 -4.08 1.41
CA GLU A 23 -3.88 -3.96 0.71
C GLU A 23 -2.85 -3.18 1.51
N TYR A 24 -1.58 -3.44 1.21
CA TYR A 24 -0.43 -2.76 1.79
C TYR A 24 0.47 -2.26 0.67
N GLY A 25 0.89 -1.00 0.78
CA GLY A 25 1.72 -0.38 -0.24
C GLY A 25 2.56 0.77 0.29
N VAL A 26 3.32 1.38 -0.61
CA VAL A 26 4.11 2.58 -0.34
C VAL A 26 3.64 3.73 -1.21
N VAL A 27 3.44 4.90 -0.61
CA VAL A 27 3.10 6.11 -1.37
C VAL A 27 4.30 6.53 -2.20
N VAL A 28 4.20 6.43 -3.52
CA VAL A 28 5.25 6.85 -4.45
C VAL A 28 5.11 8.33 -4.78
N ASN A 29 3.86 8.79 -4.93
CA ASN A 29 3.56 10.18 -5.22
C ASN A 29 2.26 10.63 -4.56
N LYS A 30 2.17 11.93 -4.30
CA LYS A 30 0.98 12.60 -3.77
C LYS A 30 0.60 13.72 -4.73
N ASN A 31 -0.62 13.67 -5.22
CA ASN A 31 -1.28 14.75 -5.94
C ASN A 31 -2.32 15.42 -5.02
N GLU A 32 -2.99 16.48 -5.47
CA GLU A 32 -3.98 17.20 -4.65
C GLU A 32 -5.10 16.28 -4.15
N ASP A 33 -5.64 15.45 -5.05
CA ASP A 33 -6.80 14.59 -4.76
C ASP A 33 -6.50 13.08 -4.82
N ASN A 34 -5.26 12.69 -5.14
CA ASN A 34 -4.90 11.30 -5.41
C ASN A 34 -3.57 10.90 -4.76
N TYR A 35 -3.48 9.61 -4.41
CA TYR A 35 -2.22 8.95 -4.06
C TYR A 35 -1.83 7.94 -5.15
N ASP A 36 -0.60 8.04 -5.63
CA ASP A 36 0.01 6.97 -6.41
C ASP A 36 0.71 6.03 -5.44
N ILE A 37 0.17 4.84 -5.28
CA ILE A 37 0.63 3.84 -4.31
C ILE A 37 1.16 2.64 -5.06
N MET A 38 2.35 2.20 -4.69
CA MET A 38 2.89 0.92 -5.13
C MET A 38 2.43 -0.17 -4.18
N SER A 39 1.58 -1.07 -4.68
CA SER A 39 1.08 -2.22 -3.94
C SER A 39 2.20 -3.24 -3.76
N ILE A 40 2.41 -3.65 -2.51
CA ILE A 40 3.47 -4.59 -2.10
C ILE A 40 2.86 -5.93 -1.71
N GLY A 41 1.66 -5.92 -1.14
CA GLY A 41 0.99 -7.13 -0.70
C GLY A 41 -0.42 -6.87 -0.18
N PHE A 42 -1.05 -7.91 0.35
CA PHE A 42 -2.40 -7.85 0.91
C PHE A 42 -2.51 -8.72 2.17
N GLU A 43 -3.54 -8.46 2.97
CA GLU A 43 -3.93 -9.30 4.09
C GLU A 43 -4.85 -10.41 3.60
N ASN A 44 -4.50 -11.67 3.85
CA ASN A 44 -5.42 -12.77 3.56
C ASN A 44 -6.53 -12.86 4.62
N LYS A 45 -7.53 -13.74 4.38
CA LYS A 45 -8.64 -13.99 5.30
C LYS A 45 -8.24 -14.39 6.73
N ASN A 46 -7.00 -14.83 6.93
CA ASN A 46 -6.45 -15.21 8.24
C ASN A 46 -5.73 -14.06 8.95
N GLY A 47 -5.72 -12.84 8.37
CA GLY A 47 -5.01 -11.69 8.93
C GLY A 47 -3.51 -11.66 8.63
N ASN A 48 -3.02 -12.58 7.77
CA ASN A 48 -1.60 -12.68 7.45
C ASN A 48 -1.26 -11.86 6.21
N PHE A 49 -0.21 -11.07 6.32
CA PHE A 49 0.38 -10.34 5.19
C PHE A 49 1.01 -11.31 4.19
N LEU A 50 0.62 -11.19 2.92
CA LEU A 50 1.18 -11.90 1.78
C LEU A 50 1.70 -10.90 0.76
N GLU A 51 2.91 -11.15 0.26
CA GLU A 51 3.59 -10.30 -0.72
C GLU A 51 3.07 -10.58 -2.13
N TYR A 52 2.95 -9.54 -2.95
CA TYR A 52 2.67 -9.72 -4.37
C TYR A 52 3.89 -10.31 -5.09
N PRO A 53 3.67 -11.18 -6.10
CA PRO A 53 4.76 -11.65 -6.94
C PRO A 53 5.36 -10.49 -7.74
N PRO A 54 6.67 -10.53 -8.03
CA PRO A 54 7.35 -9.43 -8.73
C PRO A 54 6.91 -9.19 -10.17
N ASN A 55 6.32 -10.19 -10.82
CA ASN A 55 5.99 -10.14 -12.24
C ASN A 55 4.64 -9.46 -12.54
N VAL A 56 4.17 -8.58 -11.67
CA VAL A 56 2.89 -7.88 -11.87
C VAL A 56 3.14 -6.59 -12.64
N ASP A 57 2.63 -6.50 -13.87
CA ASP A 57 2.84 -5.36 -14.79
C ASP A 57 2.29 -4.00 -14.30
N LYS A 58 1.55 -3.98 -13.18
CA LYS A 58 0.91 -2.76 -12.62
C LYS A 58 0.99 -2.72 -11.10
N LEU A 59 2.21 -2.65 -10.58
CA LEU A 59 2.45 -2.49 -9.13
C LEU A 59 2.02 -1.12 -8.62
N VAL A 60 2.11 -0.06 -9.45
CA VAL A 60 1.68 1.29 -9.07
C VAL A 60 0.25 1.54 -9.52
N GLN A 61 -0.59 1.94 -8.60
CA GLN A 61 -1.99 2.30 -8.85
C GLN A 61 -2.30 3.67 -8.24
N SER A 62 -3.11 4.45 -8.97
CA SER A 62 -3.64 5.72 -8.47
C SER A 62 -4.97 5.48 -7.77
N TYR A 63 -5.07 6.00 -6.54
CA TYR A 63 -6.29 5.99 -5.75
C TYR A 63 -6.71 7.42 -5.44
N SER A 64 -8.00 7.75 -5.61
CA SER A 64 -8.53 8.98 -5.04
C SER A 64 -8.52 8.88 -3.52
N ILE A 65 -8.27 10.00 -2.85
CA ILE A 65 -8.32 10.09 -1.38
C ILE A 65 -9.70 9.65 -0.86
N SER A 66 -10.75 9.77 -1.67
CA SER A 66 -12.12 9.34 -1.34
C SER A 66 -12.43 7.87 -1.64
N ASP A 67 -11.57 7.15 -2.36
CA ASP A 67 -11.88 5.79 -2.87
C ASP A 67 -11.59 4.68 -1.86
N ALA A 68 -10.81 4.98 -0.82
CA ALA A 68 -10.39 4.04 0.19
C ALA A 68 -9.99 4.75 1.49
N ASP A 69 -9.96 3.99 2.57
CA ASP A 69 -9.37 4.41 3.82
C ASP A 69 -7.86 4.11 3.80
N PHE A 70 -7.06 5.14 4.07
CA PHE A 70 -5.61 5.04 4.10
C PHE A 70 -5.08 5.25 5.50
N GLU A 71 -4.39 4.24 6.04
CA GLU A 71 -3.78 4.28 7.36
C GLU A 71 -2.27 4.06 7.29
N GLU A 72 -1.49 4.73 8.12
CA GLU A 72 -0.07 4.42 8.24
C GLU A 72 0.12 3.00 8.81
N VAL A 73 1.01 2.22 8.19
CA VAL A 73 1.44 0.93 8.74
C VAL A 73 2.31 1.17 9.97
N LYS A 74 1.73 0.95 11.15
CA LYS A 74 2.43 1.04 12.46
C LYS A 74 3.07 -0.27 12.91
N LYS A 75 2.66 -1.41 12.35
CA LYS A 75 3.20 -2.73 12.73
C LYS A 75 4.60 -2.92 12.13
N ASN A 76 5.62 -2.99 12.98
CA ASN A 76 7.03 -3.14 12.57
C ASN A 76 7.30 -4.40 11.73
N GLU A 77 6.63 -5.51 12.02
CA GLU A 77 6.79 -6.75 11.25
C GLU A 77 6.39 -6.56 9.78
N ILE A 78 5.24 -5.93 9.54
CA ILE A 78 4.73 -5.65 8.19
C ILE A 78 5.66 -4.66 7.48
N ARG A 79 6.06 -3.57 8.16
CA ARG A 79 7.02 -2.61 7.60
C ARG A 79 8.33 -3.28 7.17
N ARG A 80 8.83 -4.24 7.96
CA ARG A 80 10.06 -4.97 7.64
C ARG A 80 9.89 -5.85 6.41
N LYS A 81 8.77 -6.57 6.29
CA LYS A 81 8.47 -7.38 5.10
C LYS A 81 8.36 -6.50 3.85
N MET A 82 7.66 -5.37 3.96
CA MET A 82 7.54 -4.39 2.87
C MET A 82 8.90 -3.82 2.44
N ASN A 83 9.77 -3.47 3.39
CA ASN A 83 11.14 -3.04 3.10
C ASN A 83 11.94 -4.09 2.31
N ILE A 84 11.92 -5.35 2.77
CA ILE A 84 12.66 -6.45 2.13
C ILE A 84 12.16 -6.64 0.69
N TRP A 85 10.84 -6.57 0.50
CA TRP A 85 10.24 -6.69 -0.82
C TRP A 85 10.69 -5.55 -1.75
N LEU A 86 10.71 -4.30 -1.26
CA LEU A 86 11.20 -3.15 -2.03
C LEU A 86 12.67 -3.28 -2.43
N GLU A 87 13.53 -3.69 -1.49
CA GLU A 87 14.97 -3.86 -1.76
C GLU A 87 15.28 -4.97 -2.75
N SER A 88 14.45 -6.02 -2.78
CA SER A 88 14.63 -7.18 -3.66
C SER A 88 14.08 -6.96 -5.07
N HIS A 89 13.10 -6.07 -5.24
CA HIS A 89 12.37 -5.94 -6.51
C HIS A 89 12.48 -4.57 -7.20
N CYS A 90 12.85 -3.50 -6.50
CA CYS A 90 12.91 -2.15 -7.07
C CYS A 90 14.34 -1.58 -7.19
N LYS A 91 15.34 -2.45 -7.40
CA LYS A 91 16.75 -2.08 -7.56
C LYS A 91 17.09 -1.52 -8.93
#